data_AF-A0AB37E1N9-F1
#
_entry.id   AF-A0AB37E1N9-F1
#
_cell.length_a   1.000
_cell.length_b   1.000
_cell.length_c   1.000
_cell.angle_alpha   90.00
_cell.angle_beta   90.00
_cell.angle_gamma   90.00
#
_symmetry.space_group_name_H-M   'P 1'
#
loop_
_entity.id
_entity.type
_entity.pdbx_description
1 polymer ?
#
loop_
_entity_poly.entity_id
_entity_poly.type
_entity_poly.pdbx_seq_one_letter_code
_entity_poly.pdbx_strand_id
1 'polypeptide(L)' 'MGLKIEEVQEIKICTACNEIIYEGFVVDTGLDYEYFGEKGCVYKFYTPEEFEEMKHDETAYWTQFID' A
#
# COMPACT_ATOMS: atom_id res chain seq x y z
N MET A 1 28.33 -20.69 14.21
CA MET A 1 27.40 -19.57 14.47
C MET A 1 26.47 -19.48 13.28
N GLY A 2 25.21 -19.90 13.44
CA GLY A 2 24.21 -19.75 12.38
C GLY A 2 23.82 -18.28 12.31
N LEU A 3 24.06 -17.64 11.17
CA LEU A 3 23.50 -16.33 10.88
C LEU A 3 21.98 -16.50 10.82
N LYS A 4 21.27 -15.99 11.84
CA LYS A 4 19.83 -15.79 11.74
C LYS A 4 19.64 -14.77 10.62
N ILE A 5 19.01 -15.20 9.54
CA ILE A 5 18.49 -14.27 8.54
C ILE A 5 17.35 -13.56 9.26
N GLU A 6 17.59 -12.35 9.75
CA GLU A 6 16.53 -11.48 10.23
C GLU A 6 15.64 -11.18 9.02
N GLU A 7 14.40 -11.65 9.03
CA GLU A 7 13.38 -11.24 8.08
C GLU A 7 13.27 -9.72 8.19
N VAL A 8 13.84 -9.01 7.21
CA VAL A 8 13.68 -7.57 7.10
C VAL A 8 12.22 -7.35 6.73
N GLN A 9 11.39 -7.06 7.71
CA GLN A 9 10.03 -6.58 7.45
C GLN A 9 10.15 -5.36 6.55
N GLU A 10 9.66 -5.48 5.30
CA GLU A 10 9.66 -4.37 4.37
C GLU A 10 8.77 -3.25 4.91
N ILE A 11 9.41 -2.19 5.39
CA ILE A 11 8.73 -0.98 5.84
C ILE A 11 8.01 -0.39 4.64
N LYS A 12 6.67 -0.32 4.70
CA LYS A 12 5.86 0.37 3.69
C LYS A 12 5.67 1.83 4.09
N ILE A 13 5.76 2.72 3.12
CA ILE A 13 5.66 4.17 3.31
C ILE A 13 4.48 4.67 2.50
N CYS A 14 3.60 5.44 3.13
CA CYS A 14 2.47 6.05 2.45
C CYS A 14 2.96 7.03 1.37
N THR A 15 2.61 6.80 0.11
CA THR A 15 2.95 7.66 -1.04
C THR A 15 2.47 9.10 -0.86
N ALA A 16 1.38 9.32 -0.11
CA ALA A 16 0.77 10.63 0.04
C ALA A 16 1.34 11.49 1.18
N CYS A 17 1.72 10.89 2.30
CA CYS A 17 2.19 11.62 3.50
C CYS A 17 3.61 11.25 3.94
N ASN A 18 4.25 10.29 3.28
CA ASN A 18 5.57 9.75 3.62
C ASN A 18 5.71 9.19 5.03
N GLU A 19 4.58 8.86 5.69
CA GLU A 19 4.59 8.18 6.97
C GLU A 19 4.73 6.67 6.80
N ILE A 20 5.37 6.02 7.77
CA ILE A 20 5.45 4.56 7.83
C ILE A 20 4.05 4.01 8.09
N ILE A 21 3.64 3.03 7.31
CA ILE A 21 2.35 2.37 7.45
C ILE A 21 2.52 0.88 7.71
N TYR A 22 1.63 0.36 8.55
CA TYR A 22 1.58 -1.05 8.94
C TYR A 22 0.33 -1.75 8.40
N GLU A 23 -0.61 -0.98 7.90
CA GLU A 23 -1.76 -1.40 7.11
C GLU A 23 -2.14 -0.27 6.16
N GLY A 24 -2.80 -0.61 5.06
CA GLY A 24 -3.16 0.39 4.08
C GLY A 24 -3.73 -0.19 2.79
N PHE A 25 -4.09 0.73 1.90
CA PHE A 25 -4.40 0.42 0.52
C PHE A 25 -3.11 0.21 -0.27
N VAL A 26 -3.11 -0.84 -1.07
CA VAL A 26 -2.12 -1.13 -2.10
C VAL A 26 -2.79 -0.88 -3.44
N VAL A 27 -2.14 -0.13 -4.31
CA VAL A 27 -2.58 0.09 -5.70
C VAL A 27 -1.48 -0.40 -6.63
N ASP A 28 -1.80 -1.40 -7.44
CA ASP A 28 -0.97 -1.88 -8.53
C ASP A 28 -1.13 -0.95 -9.74
N THR A 29 -0.06 -0.22 -10.05
CA THR A 29 -0.03 0.71 -11.19
C THR A 29 0.37 0.03 -12.50
N GLY A 30 0.61 -1.28 -12.48
CA GLY A 30 1.14 -2.09 -13.58
C GLY A 30 2.67 -2.00 -13.73
N LEU A 31 3.32 -1.06 -13.05
CA LEU A 31 4.78 -0.89 -13.03
C LEU A 31 5.37 -1.03 -11.63
N ASP A 32 4.66 -0.52 -10.62
CA ASP A 32 5.04 -0.55 -9.21
C ASP A 32 3.79 -0.57 -8.33
N TYR A 33 3.99 -0.69 -7.01
CA TYR A 33 2.91 -0.65 -6.02
C TYR A 33 2.95 0.66 -5.25
N GLU A 34 1.83 1.38 -5.28
CA GLU A 34 1.64 2.53 -4.41
C GLU A 34 0.95 2.11 -3.11
N TYR A 35 1.37 2.72 -2.01
CA TYR A 35 0.92 2.37 -0.67
C TYR A 35 0.27 3.57 -0.01
N PHE A 36 -0.91 3.41 0.59
CA PHE A 36 -1.64 4.52 1.22
C PHE A 36 -2.23 4.08 2.56
N GLY A 37 -1.89 4.77 3.65
CA GLY A 37 -2.37 4.41 4.99
C GLY A 37 -3.87 4.63 5.21
N GLU A 38 -4.52 5.48 4.42
CA GLU A 38 -5.93 5.81 4.59
C GLU A 38 -6.59 6.24 3.27
N LYS A 39 -7.93 6.21 3.21
CA LYS A 39 -8.69 6.62 2.01
C LYS A 39 -8.43 8.07 1.64
N GLY A 40 -8.27 8.95 2.63
CA GLY A 40 -7.95 10.36 2.39
C GLY A 40 -6.63 10.57 1.65
N CYS A 41 -5.67 9.65 1.84
CA CYS A 41 -4.40 9.65 1.13
C CYS A 41 -4.55 9.14 -0.32
N VAL A 42 -5.31 8.07 -0.52
CA VAL A 42 -5.65 7.56 -1.87
C VAL A 42 -6.34 8.65 -2.70
N TYR A 43 -7.31 9.35 -2.10
CA TYR A 43 -8.11 10.35 -2.82
C TYR A 43 -7.37 11.64 -3.20
N LYS A 44 -6.10 11.77 -2.80
CA LYS A 44 -5.21 12.83 -3.32
C LYS A 44 -4.63 12.49 -4.69
N PHE A 45 -4.61 11.21 -5.05
CA PHE A 45 -4.02 10.68 -6.29
C PHE A 45 -5.07 10.13 -7.25
N TYR A 46 -6.12 9.51 -6.71
CA TYR A 46 -7.19 8.89 -7.47
C TYR A 46 -8.53 9.48 -7.08
N THR A 47 -9.41 9.76 -8.03
CA THR A 47 -10.80 10.07 -7.69
C THR A 47 -11.47 8.85 -7.03
N PRO A 48 -12.54 9.05 -6.25
CA PRO A 48 -13.29 7.93 -5.69
C PRO A 48 -13.78 6.96 -6.76
N GLU A 49 -14.18 7.45 -7.93
CA GLU A 49 -14.64 6.63 -9.06
C GLU A 49 -13.50 5.74 -9.59
N GLU A 50 -12.33 6.31 -9.89
CA GLU A 50 -11.15 5.55 -10.32
C GLU A 50 -10.74 4.50 -9.28
N PHE A 51 -10.83 4.84 -7.99
CA PHE A 51 -10.47 3.90 -6.92
C PHE A 51 -11.46 2.75 -6.75
N GLU A 52 -12.76 2.99 -6.99
CA GLU A 52 -13.74 1.90 -7.02
C GLU A 52 -13.54 1.00 -8.25
N GLU A 53 -13.20 1.56 -9.42
CA GLU A 53 -12.86 0.79 -10.61
C GLU A 53 -11.62 -0.08 -10.37
N MET A 54 -10.54 0.47 -9.82
CA MET A 54 -9.33 -0.32 -9.49
C MET A 54 -9.61 -1.43 -8.48
N LYS A 55 -10.52 -1.22 -7.53
CA LYS A 55 -10.97 -2.29 -6.63
C LYS A 55 -11.74 -3.38 -7.36
N HIS A 56 -12.55 -3.02 -8.35
CA HIS A 56 -13.27 -3.98 -9.19
C HIS A 56 -12.32 -4.77 -10.10
N ASP A 57 -11.28 -4.13 -10.64
CA ASP A 57 -10.22 -4.75 -11.45
C ASP A 57 -9.15 -5.49 -10.62
N GLU A 58 -9.35 -5.63 -9.31
CA GLU A 58 -8.42 -6.29 -8.38
C GLU A 58 -7.01 -5.64 -8.32
N THR A 59 -6.86 -4.42 -8.85
CA THR A 59 -5.62 -3.64 -8.84
C THR A 59 -5.51 -2.72 -7.62
N ALA A 60 -6.57 -2.58 -6.83
CA ALA A 60 -6.51 -1.91 -5.54
C ALA A 60 -7.15 -2.74 -4.43
N TYR A 61 -6.48 -2.85 -3.28
CA TYR A 61 -6.99 -3.60 -2.12
C TYR A 61 -6.43 -3.09 -0.80
N TRP A 62 -7.09 -3.41 0.31
CA TRP A 62 -6.60 -3.13 1.66
C TRP A 62 -5.88 -4.35 2.24
N THR A 63 -4.73 -4.16 2.88
CA THR A 63 -4.01 -5.22 3.58
C THR A 63 -3.30 -4.68 4.82
N GLN A 64 -3.03 -5.58 5.76
CA GLN A 64 -2.07 -5.34 6.84
C GLN A 64 -0.70 -5.88 6.38
N PHE A 65 0.37 -5.14 6.67
CA PHE A 65 1.75 -5.46 6.29
C PHE A 65 2.54 -6.11 7.43
N ILE A 66 2.02 -6.02 8.65
CA ILE A 66 2.57 -6.69 9.84
C ILE A 66 1.59 -7.78 10.25
N ASP A 67 2.14 -8.98 10.49
CA ASP A 67 1.47 -10.15 11.08
C ASP A 67 1.45 -10.05 12.62
#